data_AF-A0AAW6KEI9-F1
#
_entry.id   AF-A0AAW6KEI9-F1
#
_cell.length_a   1.000
_cell.length_b   1.000
_cell.length_c   1.000
_cell.angle_alpha   90.00
_cell.angle_beta   90.00
_cell.angle_gamma   90.00
#
_symmetry.space_group_name_H-M   'P 1'
#
loop_
_entity.id
_entity.type
_entity.pdbx_description
1 polymer ?
#
loop_
_entity_poly.entity_id
_entity_poly.type
_entity_poly.pdbx_seq_one_letter_code
_entity_poly.pdbx_strand_id
1 'polypeptide(L)'
;MKVHIKDFIHYAVVERGLSHNTVVSYERDLNSYAAYLEEQEQLSSFDQVTRLTIIQFLKHLKDAGKSGKTIARHLASIRSFHQFLLREKVT
;
A
#
# COMPACT_ATOMS: atom_id res chain seq x y z
N MET A 1 -5.43 -9.63 3.52
CA MET A 1 -4.99 -8.31 3.02
C MET A 1 -6.08 -7.48 2.31
N LYS A 2 -6.82 -8.02 1.33
CA LYS A 2 -7.81 -7.23 0.54
C LYS A 2 -8.86 -6.45 1.34
N VAL A 3 -9.34 -7.00 2.48
CA VAL A 3 -10.33 -6.32 3.34
C VAL A 3 -9.77 -5.00 3.87
N HIS A 4 -8.55 -5.00 4.42
CA HIS A 4 -7.92 -3.79 4.94
C HIS A 4 -7.71 -2.70 3.88
N ILE A 5 -7.40 -3.09 2.64
CA ILE A 5 -7.31 -2.12 1.53
C ILE A 5 -8.68 -1.48 1.30
N LYS A 6 -9.77 -2.26 1.26
CA LYS A 6 -11.12 -1.72 1.10
C LYS A 6 -11.49 -0.77 2.25
N ASP A 7 -11.16 -1.14 3.48
CA ASP A 7 -11.42 -0.30 4.66
C ASP A 7 -10.67 1.03 4.55
N PHE A 8 -9.41 1.01 4.15
CA PHE A 8 -8.63 2.21 3.91
C PHE A 8 -9.20 3.07 2.78
N ILE A 9 -9.65 2.46 1.69
CA ILE A 9 -10.27 3.18 0.57
C ILE A 9 -11.58 3.83 0.99
N HIS A 10 -12.40 3.14 1.79
CA HIS A 10 -13.60 3.72 2.38
C HIS A 10 -13.27 4.91 3.29
N TYR A 11 -12.32 4.74 4.21
CA TYR A 11 -11.79 5.81 5.06
C TYR A 11 -11.29 7.02 4.24
N ALA A 12 -10.52 6.75 3.18
CA ALA A 12 -9.94 7.78 2.31
C ALA A 12 -11.02 8.62 1.60
N VAL A 13 -12.13 8.00 1.22
CA VAL A 13 -13.26 8.68 0.59
C VAL A 13 -14.10 9.43 1.63
N VAL A 14 -14.54 8.74 2.68
CA VAL A 14 -15.58 9.23 3.60
C VAL A 14 -15.01 10.19 4.64
N GLU A 15 -13.94 9.80 5.33
CA GLU A 15 -13.36 10.61 6.41
C GLU A 15 -12.39 11.66 5.89
N ARG A 16 -11.59 11.29 4.88
CA ARG A 16 -10.54 12.17 4.36
C ARG A 16 -10.98 13.05 3.19
N GLY A 17 -12.12 12.75 2.55
CA GLY A 17 -12.63 13.49 1.41
C GLY A 17 -11.68 13.54 0.22
N LEU A 18 -10.86 12.50 0.03
CA LEU A 18 -9.88 12.50 -1.06
C LEU A 18 -10.58 12.42 -2.42
N SER A 19 -10.00 13.08 -3.42
CA SER A 19 -10.52 13.03 -4.79
C SER A 19 -10.50 11.61 -5.35
N HIS A 20 -11.46 11.31 -6.22
CA HIS A 20 -11.59 10.00 -6.86
C HIS A 20 -10.27 9.50 -7.48
N ASN A 21 -9.56 10.37 -8.21
CA ASN A 21 -8.29 10.02 -8.84
C ASN A 21 -7.19 9.64 -7.84
N THR A 22 -7.20 10.27 -6.65
CA THR A 22 -6.26 9.93 -5.56
C THR A 22 -6.59 8.56 -4.98
N VAL A 23 -7.87 8.30 -4.75
CA VAL A 23 -8.37 7.02 -4.22
C VAL A 23 -8.06 5.87 -5.17
N VAL A 24 -8.35 6.02 -6.46
CA VAL A 24 -8.02 5.01 -7.50
C VAL A 24 -6.50 4.77 -7.57
N SER A 25 -5.70 5.83 -7.43
CA SER A 25 -4.25 5.71 -7.40
C SER A 25 -3.76 4.92 -6.18
N TYR A 26 -4.33 5.17 -5.00
CA TYR A 26 -4.02 4.44 -3.78
C TYR A 26 -4.43 2.97 -3.89
N GLU A 27 -5.65 2.69 -4.34
CA GLU A 27 -6.15 1.33 -4.49
C GLU A 27 -5.26 0.51 -5.44
N ARG A 28 -4.89 1.08 -6.59
CA ARG A 28 -3.99 0.41 -7.53
C ARG A 28 -2.62 0.10 -6.92
N ASP A 29 -2.06 1.07 -6.20
CA ASP A 29 -0.73 0.92 -5.61
C ASP A 29 -0.70 -0.12 -4.49
N LEU A 30 -1.74 -0.12 -3.66
CA LEU A 30 -1.87 -1.05 -2.53
C LEU A 30 -2.19 -2.46 -2.98
N ASN A 31 -2.99 -2.64 -4.04
CA ASN A 31 -3.19 -3.96 -4.63
C ASN A 31 -1.89 -4.53 -5.22
N SER A 32 -1.12 -3.69 -5.93
CA SER A 32 0.21 -4.10 -6.43
C SER A 32 1.18 -4.46 -5.30
N TYR A 33 1.13 -3.72 -4.21
CA TYR A 33 1.95 -4.00 -3.03
C TYR A 33 1.53 -5.31 -2.34
N ALA A 34 0.23 -5.51 -2.10
CA ALA A 34 -0.28 -6.73 -1.48
C ALA A 34 0.03 -7.98 -2.31
N ALA A 35 -0.12 -7.90 -3.64
CA ALA A 35 0.26 -9.01 -4.53
C ALA A 35 1.75 -9.36 -4.40
N TYR A 36 2.63 -8.36 -4.35
CA TYR A 36 4.06 -8.60 -4.11
C TYR A 36 4.31 -9.25 -2.75
N LEU A 37 3.65 -8.80 -1.69
CA LEU A 37 3.81 -9.38 -0.35
C LEU A 37 3.37 -10.85 -0.31
N GLU A 38 2.25 -11.18 -0.94
CA GLU A 38 1.72 -12.54 -0.97
C GLU A 38 2.60 -13.46 -1.86
N GLU A 39 3.00 -12.99 -3.04
CA GLU A 39 3.67 -13.83 -4.04
C GLU A 39 5.19 -13.93 -3.85
N GLN A 40 5.86 -12.85 -3.44
CA GLN A 40 7.32 -12.79 -3.37
C GLN A 40 7.85 -12.95 -1.94
N GLU A 41 7.17 -12.32 -0.98
CA GLU A 41 7.57 -12.32 0.44
C GLU A 41 6.83 -13.41 1.25
N GLN A 42 5.83 -14.07 0.64
CA GLN A 42 5.03 -15.14 1.25
C GLN A 42 4.35 -14.72 2.56
N LEU A 43 3.94 -13.44 2.64
CA LEU A 43 3.24 -12.88 3.80
C LEU A 43 1.72 -12.97 3.63
N SER A 44 1.02 -13.38 4.68
CA SER A 44 -0.44 -13.51 4.69
C SER A 44 -1.16 -12.35 5.40
N SER A 45 -0.45 -11.57 6.22
CA SER A 45 -0.98 -10.39 6.91
C SER A 45 -0.07 -9.16 6.79
N PHE A 46 -0.66 -7.96 6.85
CA PHE A 46 0.08 -6.71 6.93
C PHE A 46 0.85 -6.55 8.25
N ASP A 47 0.50 -7.31 9.29
CA ASP A 47 1.20 -7.27 10.59
C ASP A 47 2.58 -7.91 10.53
N GLN A 48 2.82 -8.73 9.52
CA GLN A 48 4.12 -9.37 9.26
C GLN A 48 5.05 -8.45 8.46
N VAL A 49 4.54 -7.32 7.94
CA VAL A 49 5.32 -6.38 7.14
C VAL A 49 6.36 -5.70 8.01
N THR A 50 7.61 -5.77 7.56
CA THR A 50 8.70 -5.01 8.16
C THR A 50 9.14 -3.88 7.24
N ARG A 51 9.97 -2.98 7.77
CA ARG A 51 10.64 -1.95 6.95
C ARG A 51 11.45 -2.57 5.81
N LEU A 52 12.08 -3.73 6.03
CA LEU A 52 12.88 -4.40 5.01
C LEU A 52 11.99 -4.84 3.83
N THR A 53 10.82 -5.42 4.13
CA THR A 53 9.83 -5.86 3.14
C THR A 53 9.38 -4.72 2.25
N ILE A 54 9.15 -3.52 2.82
CA ILE A 54 8.80 -2.32 2.05
C ILE A 54 9.96 -1.90 1.14
N ILE A 55 11.19 -1.91 1.64
CA ILE A 55 12.37 -1.56 0.84
C ILE A 55 12.55 -2.53 -0.34
N GLN A 56 12.36 -3.83 -0.10
CA GLN A 56 12.41 -4.87 -1.14
C GLN A 56 11.35 -4.66 -2.21
N PHE A 57 10.11 -4.33 -1.83
CA PHE A 57 9.08 -3.96 -2.80
C PHE A 57 9.45 -2.76 -3.66
N LEU A 58 9.96 -1.67 -3.06
CA LEU A 58 10.37 -0.48 -3.82
C LEU A 58 11.54 -0.78 -4.77
N LYS A 59 12.47 -1.66 -4.34
CA LYS A 59 13.54 -2.16 -5.20
C LYS A 59 12.97 -3.00 -6.35
N HIS A 60 12.03 -3.90 -6.09
CA HIS A 60 11.34 -4.68 -7.12
C HIS A 60 10.68 -3.77 -8.18
N LEU A 61 10.00 -2.69 -7.77
CA LEU A 61 9.44 -1.72 -8.71
C LEU A 61 10.52 -1.04 -9.56
N LYS A 62 11.65 -0.69 -8.95
CA LYS A 62 12.80 -0.09 -9.65
C LYS A 62 13.40 -1.05 -10.66
N ASP A 63 13.61 -2.30 -10.26
CA ASP A 63 14.20 -3.34 -11.11
C ASP A 63 13.24 -3.72 -12.26
N ALA A 64 11.93 -3.58 -12.06
CA ALA A 64 10.90 -3.67 -13.09
C ALA A 64 10.77 -2.40 -13.99
N GLY A 65 11.70 -1.45 -13.89
CA GLY A 65 11.78 -0.27 -14.74
C GLY A 65 10.73 0.82 -14.45
N LYS A 66 10.07 0.81 -13.27
CA LYS A 66 9.12 1.86 -12.93
C LYS A 66 9.84 3.19 -12.70
N SER A 67 9.23 4.28 -13.17
CA SER A 67 9.79 5.62 -13.00
C SER A 67 9.84 6.04 -11.54
N GLY A 68 10.78 6.93 -11.20
CA GLY A 68 10.90 7.48 -9.84
C GLY A 68 9.60 8.13 -9.33
N LYS A 69 8.85 8.80 -10.21
CA LYS A 69 7.51 9.35 -9.90
C LYS A 69 6.52 8.27 -9.50
N THR A 70 6.55 7.12 -10.19
CA THR A 70 5.69 5.99 -9.86
C THR A 70 6.07 5.40 -8.51
N ILE A 71 7.36 5.15 -8.27
CA ILE A 71 7.87 4.61 -7.00
C ILE A 71 7.52 5.53 -5.82
N ALA A 72 7.71 6.84 -5.99
CA ALA A 72 7.35 7.83 -4.96
C ALA A 72 5.85 7.81 -4.64
N ARG A 73 5.00 7.63 -5.66
CA ARG A 73 3.53 7.50 -5.47
C ARG A 73 3.17 6.22 -4.71
N HIS A 74 3.78 5.07 -5.04
CA HIS A 74 3.60 3.84 -4.25
C HIS A 74 4.03 4.02 -2.80
N LEU A 75 5.20 4.63 -2.55
CA LEU A 75 5.68 4.89 -1.19
C LEU A 75 4.70 5.79 -0.40
N ALA A 76 4.15 6.83 -1.04
CA ALA A 76 3.13 7.67 -0.40
C ALA A 76 1.86 6.88 -0.06
N SER A 77 1.36 6.06 -0.98
CA SER A 77 0.20 5.18 -0.76
C SER A 77 0.43 4.19 0.40
N ILE A 78 1.58 3.50 0.41
CA ILE A 78 1.98 2.55 1.46
C ILE A 78 2.06 3.24 2.82
N ARG A 79 2.69 4.42 2.89
CA ARG A 79 2.84 5.17 4.14
C ARG A 79 1.47 5.58 4.71
N SER A 80 0.59 6.15 3.89
CA SER A 80 -0.76 6.53 4.31
C SER A 80 -1.56 5.32 4.79
N PHE A 81 -1.41 4.19 4.10
CA PHE A 81 -2.10 2.96 4.44
C PHE A 81 -1.65 2.37 5.79
N HIS A 82 -0.34 2.21 6.02
CA HIS A 82 0.15 1.69 7.31
C HIS A 82 -0.15 2.65 8.47
N GLN A 83 -0.18 3.97 8.23
CA GLN A 83 -0.66 4.92 9.25
C GLN A 83 -2.14 4.70 9.61
N PHE A 84 -2.98 4.37 8.62
CA PHE A 84 -4.37 3.99 8.86
C PHE A 84 -4.49 2.68 9.66
N LEU A 85 -3.74 1.63 9.31
CA LEU A 85 -3.78 0.35 10.04
C LEU A 85 -3.41 0.52 11.52
N LEU A 86 -2.37 1.32 11.80
CA LEU A 86 -1.95 1.63 13.17
C LEU A 86 -3.03 2.43 13.94
N ARG A 87 -3.76 3.32 13.27
CA ARG A 87 -4.84 4.12 13.89
C ARG A 87 -6.04 3.23 14.24
N GLU A 88 -6.43 2.32 13.36
CA GLU A 88 -7.58 1.43 13.56
C GLU A 88 -7.27 0.24 14.50
N LYS A 89 -6.06 0.18 15.09
CA LYS A 89 -5.58 -0.93 15.93
C LYS A 89 -5.64 -2.29 15.23
N VAL A 90 -5.46 -2.29 13.92
CA VAL A 90 -5.40 -3.51 13.13
C VAL A 90 -4.00 -4.16 13.20
N THR A 91 -2.99 -3.41 13.65
CA THR A 91 -1.59 -3.84 13.73
C THR A 91 -0.87 -3.25 14.94
#